data_AF-A0A2V8L1A0-F1
#
_entry.id   AF-A0A2V8L1A0-F1
#
_cell.length_a   1.000
_cell.length_b   1.000
_cell.length_c   1.000
_cell.angle_alpha   90.00
_cell.angle_beta   90.00
_cell.angle_gamma   90.00
#
_symmetry.space_group_name_H-M   'P 1'
#
loop_
_entity.id
_entity.type
_entity.pdbx_description
1 polymer ?
#
loop_
_entity_poly.entity_id
_entity_poly.type
_entity_poly.pdbx_seq_one_letter_code
_entity_poly.pdbx_strand_id
1 'polypeptide(L)'
;MSSQALPPDPDLILELNRVTEEVLATLRNTAVVDRVTVVRLIQQMMLLRPDDPTYAPRMWENVLSLADALESQGRADLAVRLRSIAARR
;
A
#
# COMPACT_ATOMS: atom_id res chain seq x y z
N MET A 1 -28.86 2.30 2.18
CA MET A 1 -28.09 3.52 2.47
C MET A 1 -26.71 3.29 1.90
N SER A 2 -26.36 3.97 0.80
CA SER A 2 -25.06 3.79 0.16
C SER A 2 -24.02 4.54 0.98
N SER A 3 -23.16 3.83 1.73
CA SER A 3 -21.91 4.40 2.21
C SER A 3 -21.11 4.79 0.98
N GLN A 4 -21.08 6.09 0.65
CA GLN A 4 -20.10 6.60 -0.30
C GLN A 4 -18.73 6.26 0.25
N ALA A 5 -18.00 5.38 -0.43
CA ALA A 5 -16.58 5.20 -0.17
C ALA A 5 -15.93 6.55 -0.43
N LEU A 6 -15.49 7.22 0.64
CA LEU A 6 -14.71 8.44 0.49
C LEU A 6 -13.47 8.10 -0.34
N PRO A 7 -13.11 8.94 -1.33
CA PRO A 7 -11.89 8.74 -2.08
C PRO A 7 -10.69 8.70 -1.11
N PRO A 8 -9.68 7.86 -1.37
CA PRO A 8 -8.52 7.77 -0.49
C PRO A 8 -7.84 9.14 -0.36
N ASP A 9 -7.42 9.47 0.86
CA ASP A 9 -6.70 10.71 1.16
C ASP A 9 -5.49 10.87 0.23
N PRO A 10 -5.43 11.92 -0.62
CA PRO A 10 -4.33 12.16 -1.54
C PRO A 10 -2.96 12.18 -0.87
N ASP A 11 -2.87 12.65 0.38
CA ASP A 11 -1.62 12.72 1.11
C ASP A 11 -1.14 11.33 1.53
N LEU A 12 -2.06 10.44 1.94
CA LEU A 12 -1.74 9.03 2.24
C LEU A 12 -1.26 8.30 0.99
N ILE A 13 -1.90 8.56 -0.16
CA ILE A 13 -1.50 7.97 -1.44
C ILE A 13 -0.10 8.44 -1.86
N LEU A 14 0.20 9.73 -1.71
CA LEU A 14 1.52 10.27 -2.01
C LEU A 14 2.59 9.69 -1.07
N GLU A 15 2.28 9.58 0.22
CA GLU A 15 3.17 8.99 1.21
C GLU A 15 3.46 7.51 0.90
N LEU A 16 2.43 6.74 0.53
CA LEU A 16 2.59 5.35 0.13
C LEU A 16 3.43 5.21 -1.15
N ASN A 17 3.22 6.06 -2.15
CA ASN A 17 4.05 6.08 -3.35
C ASN A 17 5.53 6.31 -3.01
N ARG A 18 5.82 7.25 -2.08
CA ARG A 18 7.20 7.52 -1.63
C ARG A 18 7.81 6.30 -0.92
N VAL A 19 7.08 5.68 0.01
CA VAL A 19 7.59 4.49 0.73
C VAL A 19 7.83 3.32 -0.22
N THR A 20 6.90 3.07 -1.15
CA THR A 20 7.07 1.97 -2.12
C THR A 20 8.24 2.22 -3.09
N GLU A 21 8.49 3.47 -3.47
CA GLU A 21 9.67 3.82 -4.28
C GLU A 21 10.98 3.59 -3.51
N GLU A 22 11.02 3.97 -2.23
CA GLU A 22 12.16 3.73 -1.35
C GLU A 22 12.44 2.23 -1.15
N VAL A 23 11.38 1.43 -1.00
CA VAL A 23 11.48 -0.03 -0.95
C VAL A 23 12.13 -0.58 -2.23
N LEU A 24 11.70 -0.14 -3.41
CA LEU A 24 12.25 -0.60 -4.70
C LEU A 24 13.70 -0.14 -4.90
N ALA A 25 14.07 1.04 -4.41
CA ALA A 25 15.43 1.55 -4.49
C ALA A 25 16.41 0.79 -3.58
N THR A 26 15.93 0.28 -2.44
CA THR A 26 16.77 -0.31 -1.39
C THR A 26 16.81 -1.85 -1.39
N LEU A 27 15.79 -2.50 -1.94
CA LEU A 27 15.66 -3.95 -1.96
C LEU A 27 15.56 -4.49 -3.38
N ARG A 28 16.46 -5.42 -3.72
CA ARG A 28 16.43 -6.17 -4.98
C ARG A 28 15.78 -7.56 -4.83
N ASN A 29 15.03 -7.78 -3.75
CA ASN A 29 14.33 -9.03 -3.52
C ASN A 29 13.05 -9.07 -4.38
N THR A 30 13.00 -10.01 -5.32
CA THR A 30 11.87 -10.18 -6.26
C THR A 30 10.53 -10.32 -5.54
N ALA A 31 10.48 -11.02 -4.40
CA ALA A 31 9.25 -11.22 -3.65
C ALA A 31 8.70 -9.92 -3.02
N VAL A 32 9.58 -8.95 -2.73
CA VAL A 32 9.17 -7.61 -2.25
C VAL A 32 8.73 -6.73 -3.41
N VAL A 33 9.46 -6.80 -4.54
CA VAL A 33 9.10 -6.10 -5.78
C VAL A 33 7.72 -6.51 -6.26
N ASP A 34 7.41 -7.81 -6.24
CA ASP A 34 6.09 -8.33 -6.62
C ASP A 34 4.98 -7.77 -5.72
N ARG A 35 5.21 -7.72 -4.40
CA ARG A 35 4.27 -7.14 -3.43
C ARG A 35 4.05 -5.64 -3.65
N VAL A 36 5.11 -4.88 -3.89
CA VAL A 36 5.00 -3.45 -4.26
C VAL A 36 4.19 -3.29 -5.55
N THR A 37 4.42 -4.16 -6.53
CA THR A 37 3.69 -4.14 -7.81
C THR A 37 2.20 -4.36 -7.58
N VAL A 38 1.82 -5.34 -6.74
CA VAL A 38 0.41 -5.60 -6.39
C VAL A 38 -0.22 -4.39 -5.69
N VAL A 39 0.48 -3.76 -4.73
CA VAL A 39 0.00 -2.54 -4.06
C VAL A 39 -0.28 -1.43 -5.08
N ARG A 40 0.66 -1.17 -6.01
CA ARG A 40 0.49 -0.14 -7.05
C ARG A 40 -0.65 -0.47 -8.02
N LEU A 41 -0.83 -1.74 -8.40
CA LEU A 41 -1.93 -2.16 -9.27
C LEU A 41 -3.28 -1.96 -8.59
N ILE A 42 -3.43 -2.33 -7.33
CA ILE A 42 -4.69 -2.13 -6.59
C ILE A 42 -4.99 -0.63 -6.46
N GLN A 43 -3.99 0.20 -6.16
CA GLN A 43 -4.12 1.66 -6.15
C GLN A 43 -4.62 2.21 -7.49
N GLN A 44 -4.07 1.73 -8.62
CA GLN A 44 -4.55 2.12 -9.94
C GLN A 44 -6.01 1.68 -10.16
N MET A 45 -6.37 0.47 -9.73
CA MET A 45 -7.75 -0.02 -9.82
C MET A 45 -8.72 0.81 -8.98
N MET A 46 -8.32 1.28 -7.79
CA MET A 46 -9.12 2.22 -6.99
C MET A 46 -9.40 3.53 -7.74
N LEU A 47 -8.42 4.04 -8.49
CA LEU A 47 -8.59 5.26 -9.28
C LEU A 47 -9.48 5.04 -10.51
N LEU A 48 -9.36 3.87 -11.14
CA LEU A 48 -10.16 3.51 -12.33
C LEU A 48 -11.60 3.10 -11.97
N ARG A 49 -11.83 2.61 -10.75
CA ARG A 49 -13.12 2.10 -10.25
C ARG A 49 -13.37 2.62 -8.83
N PRO A 50 -13.58 3.93 -8.65
CA PRO A 50 -13.73 4.53 -7.32
C PRO A 50 -14.98 4.05 -6.57
N ASP A 51 -16.02 3.63 -7.29
CA ASP A 51 -17.28 3.14 -6.70
C ASP A 51 -17.25 1.64 -6.37
N ASP A 52 -16.18 0.91 -6.73
CA ASP A 52 -16.06 -0.52 -6.43
C ASP A 52 -15.47 -0.70 -5.02
N PRO A 53 -16.26 -1.19 -4.04
CA PRO A 53 -15.83 -1.30 -2.65
C PRO A 53 -14.77 -2.40 -2.45
N THR A 54 -14.45 -3.19 -3.47
CA THR A 54 -13.49 -4.30 -3.40
C THR A 54 -12.05 -3.83 -3.23
N TYR A 55 -11.68 -2.70 -3.83
CA TYR A 55 -10.28 -2.34 -3.97
C TYR A 55 -9.69 -1.66 -2.73
N ALA A 56 -10.48 -0.86 -2.00
CA ALA A 56 -9.99 -0.19 -0.79
C ALA A 56 -9.56 -1.18 0.31
N PRO A 57 -10.37 -2.18 0.72
CA PRO A 57 -9.92 -3.18 1.71
C PRO A 57 -8.69 -3.97 1.25
N ARG A 58 -8.70 -4.43 -0.01
CA ARG A 58 -7.59 -5.17 -0.61
C ARG A 58 -6.29 -4.38 -0.64
N MET A 59 -6.38 -3.07 -0.90
CA MET A 59 -5.22 -2.19 -0.90
C MET A 59 -4.51 -2.26 0.44
N TRP A 60 -5.26 -2.09 1.53
CA TRP A 60 -4.71 -2.03 2.87
C TRP A 60 -4.23 -3.38 3.39
N GLU A 61 -4.89 -4.47 3.01
CA GLU A 61 -4.39 -5.84 3.24
C GLU A 61 -3.01 -6.04 2.59
N ASN A 62 -2.83 -5.59 1.35
CA ASN A 62 -1.56 -5.72 0.64
C ASN A 62 -0.47 -4.80 1.19
N VAL A 63 -0.83 -3.60 1.66
CA VAL A 63 0.11 -2.70 2.37
C VAL A 63 0.62 -3.35 3.66
N LEU A 64 -0.26 -3.97 4.45
CA LEU A 64 0.14 -4.69 5.66
C LEU A 64 0.99 -5.92 5.34
N SER A 65 0.61 -6.70 4.33
CA SER A 65 1.42 -7.84 3.88
C SER A 65 2.81 -7.44 3.39
N LEU A 66 2.94 -6.27 2.74
CA LEU A 66 4.23 -5.70 2.37
C LEU A 66 5.03 -5.31 3.62
N ALA A 67 4.40 -4.71 4.63
CA ALA A 67 5.06 -4.37 5.89
C ALA A 67 5.64 -5.62 6.58
N ASP A 68 4.87 -6.70 6.66
CA ASP A 68 5.33 -7.97 7.23
C ASP A 68 6.52 -8.56 6.45
N ALA A 69 6.47 -8.48 5.12
CA ALA A 69 7.57 -8.92 4.27
C ALA A 69 8.85 -8.10 4.50
N LEU A 70 8.73 -6.78 4.67
CA LEU A 70 9.87 -5.90 4.95
C LEU A 70 10.47 -6.16 6.34
N GLU A 71 9.64 -6.37 7.34
CA GLU A 71 10.09 -6.72 8.69
C GLU A 71 10.86 -8.04 8.70
N SER A 72 10.37 -9.07 7.99
CA SER A 72 11.05 -10.35 7.85
C SER A 72 12.44 -10.25 7.18
N GLN A 73 12.70 -9.15 6.46
CA GLN A 73 13.99 -8.85 5.82
C GLN A 73 14.85 -7.86 6.62
N GLY A 74 14.50 -7.59 7.88
CA GLY A 74 15.23 -6.66 8.73
C GLY A 74 15.04 -5.19 8.38
N ARG A 75 13.98 -4.84 7.63
CA ARG A 75 13.63 -3.45 7.28
C ARG A 75 12.50 -2.92 8.16
N ALA A 76 12.71 -2.97 9.46
CA ALA A 76 11.71 -2.58 10.47
C ALA A 76 11.20 -1.14 10.28
N ASP A 77 12.08 -0.19 9.94
CA ASP A 77 11.69 1.22 9.76
C ASP A 77 10.67 1.42 8.63
N LEU A 78 10.86 0.73 7.51
CA LEU A 78 9.92 0.77 6.37
C LEU A 78 8.61 0.07 6.71
N ALA A 79 8.67 -1.06 7.43
CA ALA A 79 7.47 -1.77 7.90
C ALA A 79 6.62 -0.91 8.84
N VAL A 80 7.24 -0.21 9.80
CA VAL A 80 6.56 0.72 10.72
C VAL A 80 5.88 1.85 9.95
N ARG A 81 6.56 2.45 8.96
CA ARG A 81 5.98 3.51 8.12
C ARG A 81 4.75 3.02 7.36
N LEU A 82 4.81 1.84 6.73
CA LEU A 82 3.66 1.27 6.02
C LEU A 82 2.48 1.00 6.96
N ARG A 83 2.74 0.47 8.17
CA ARG A 83 1.68 0.25 9.18
C ARG A 83 1.07 1.56 9.67
N SER A 84 1.88 2.61 9.84
CA SER A 84 1.40 3.95 10.20
C SER A 84 0.51 4.58 9.12
N ILE A 85 0.85 4.40 7.84
CA ILE A 85 -0.02 4.81 6.73
C ILE A 85 -1.33 4.02 6.78
N ALA A 86 -1.24 2.70 6.91
CA ALA A 86 -2.42 1.84 6.95
C ALA A 86 -3.33 2.14 8.15
N ALA A 87 -2.80 2.61 9.28
CA ALA A 87 -3.60 2.96 10.46
C ALA A 87 -4.39 4.27 10.32
N ARG A 88 -4.06 5.13 9.35
CA ARG A 88 -4.69 6.44 9.10
C ARG A 88 -5.76 6.43 8.02
N ARG A 89 -6.02 5.26 7.43
CA ARG A 89 -6.97 5.03 6.33
C ARG A 89 -8.44 5.24 6.71
#